data_AF-A0A851SM02-F1
#
_entry.id   AF-A0A851SM02-F1
#
_cell.length_a   1.000
_cell.length_b   1.000
_cell.length_c   1.000
_cell.angle_alpha   90.00
_cell.angle_beta   90.00
_cell.angle_gamma   90.00
#
_symmetry.space_group_name_H-M   'P 1'
#
loop_
_entity.id
_entity.type
_entity.pdbx_description
1 polymer ?
#
loop_
_entity_poly.entity_id
_entity_poly.type
_entity_poly.pdbx_seq_one_letter_code
_entity_poly.pdbx_strand_id
1 'polypeptide(L)'
;QEPSDDSGATGVGSTEEVVRYEYHVLFSSSYQVPVLYFRACFLDGRPLTLDEIWGSVHASYQARLQEGPWDTITQQEHPILGQPFFVLHPCRTNEFMSAVLHGSQEHHRHTNYIVLWLSTVGPVVGLNLPLSYAKLAPEQSTDADLS
;
A
#
# COMPACT_ATOMS: atom_id res chain seq x y z
N GLN A 1 -12.15 17.48 -59.60
CA GLN A 1 -13.58 17.37 -59.23
C GLN A 1 -13.85 15.88 -59.04
N GLU A 2 -13.87 15.27 -57.85
CA GLU A 2 -13.84 15.66 -56.43
C GLU A 2 -13.01 14.58 -55.70
N PRO A 3 -12.23 14.90 -54.66
CA PRO A 3 -11.68 13.91 -53.74
C PRO A 3 -12.66 13.71 -52.56
N SER A 4 -13.04 12.46 -52.26
CA SER A 4 -13.83 12.16 -51.07
C SER A 4 -12.92 11.90 -49.86
N ASP A 5 -12.73 12.96 -49.08
CA ASP A 5 -12.61 13.00 -47.61
C ASP A 5 -13.67 12.08 -46.95
N ASP A 6 -13.56 11.54 -45.74
CA ASP A 6 -12.68 11.72 -44.59
C ASP A 6 -13.02 10.50 -43.71
N SER A 7 -12.05 9.62 -43.43
CA SER A 7 -12.27 8.50 -42.52
C SER A 7 -11.75 8.92 -41.15
N GLY A 8 -12.66 9.52 -40.38
CA GLY A 8 -12.41 10.00 -39.03
C GLY A 8 -11.81 8.89 -38.16
N ALA A 9 -10.51 8.97 -37.93
CA ALA A 9 -9.85 8.26 -36.86
C ALA A 9 -10.38 8.85 -35.54
N THR A 10 -11.39 8.22 -34.95
CA THR A 10 -11.74 8.43 -33.54
C THR A 10 -10.53 8.03 -32.72
N GLY A 11 -9.71 9.01 -32.38
CA GLY A 11 -8.74 8.89 -31.31
C GLY A 11 -9.49 8.50 -30.06
N VAL A 12 -9.26 7.26 -29.61
CA VAL A 12 -9.68 6.81 -28.29
C VAL A 12 -8.89 7.67 -27.31
N GLY A 13 -9.51 8.76 -26.86
CA GLY A 13 -9.03 9.51 -25.72
C GLY A 13 -9.00 8.54 -24.55
N SER A 14 -7.82 8.30 -23.99
CA SER A 14 -7.68 7.55 -22.75
C SER A 14 -8.49 8.27 -21.68
N THR A 15 -9.68 7.76 -21.37
CA THR A 15 -10.48 8.25 -20.25
C THR A 15 -9.69 7.91 -19.00
N GLU A 16 -9.15 8.92 -18.32
CA GLU A 16 -8.52 8.73 -17.02
C GLU A 16 -9.61 8.33 -16.02
N GLU A 17 -9.66 7.03 -15.69
CA GLU A 17 -10.58 6.52 -14.69
C GLU A 17 -10.05 6.85 -13.29
N VAL A 18 -10.87 7.56 -12.51
CA VAL A 18 -10.54 7.92 -11.14
C VAL A 18 -10.94 6.78 -10.20
N VAL A 19 -10.00 6.35 -9.36
CA VAL A 19 -10.19 5.28 -8.37
C VAL A 19 -10.12 5.88 -6.96
N ARG A 20 -11.07 5.50 -6.10
CA ARG A 20 -11.05 5.80 -4.67
C ARG A 20 -10.49 4.60 -3.92
N TYR A 21 -9.41 4.81 -3.17
CA TYR A 21 -8.87 3.83 -2.24
C TYR A 21 -9.32 4.11 -0.81
N GLU A 22 -9.55 3.05 -0.04
CA GLU A 22 -9.87 3.08 1.38
C GLU A 22 -8.94 2.10 2.11
N TYR A 23 -8.27 2.59 3.16
CA TYR A 23 -7.27 1.85 3.92
C TYR A 23 -7.56 1.96 5.42
N HIS A 24 -7.68 0.84 6.12
CA HIS A 24 -7.80 0.78 7.57
C HIS A 24 -6.65 -0.04 8.16
N VAL A 25 -5.99 0.53 9.17
CA VAL A 25 -4.94 -0.16 9.94
C VAL A 25 -5.52 -0.57 11.28
N LEU A 26 -5.61 -1.88 11.51
CA LEU A 26 -6.09 -2.46 12.76
C LEU A 26 -4.94 -3.18 13.46
N PHE A 27 -5.05 -3.39 14.77
CA PHE A 27 -4.09 -4.18 15.52
C PHE A 27 -4.59 -5.62 15.69
N SER A 28 -3.79 -6.60 15.29
CA SER A 28 -4.06 -8.01 15.60
C SER A 28 -3.52 -8.36 16.98
N SER A 29 -4.41 -8.65 17.94
CA SER A 29 -4.01 -9.10 19.27
C SER A 29 -3.29 -10.45 19.25
N SER A 30 -3.68 -11.35 18.34
CA SER A 30 -3.12 -12.72 18.24
C SER A 30 -1.70 -12.73 17.69
N TYR A 31 -1.39 -11.85 16.73
CA TYR A 31 -0.08 -11.78 16.09
C TYR A 31 0.79 -10.63 16.61
N GLN A 32 0.21 -9.70 17.38
CA GLN A 32 0.84 -8.49 17.91
C GLN A 32 1.43 -7.57 16.83
N VAL A 33 0.74 -7.45 15.70
CA VAL A 33 1.19 -6.68 14.52
C VAL A 33 0.03 -5.84 13.96
N PRO A 34 0.34 -4.76 13.23
CA PRO A 34 -0.65 -4.05 12.42
C PRO A 34 -1.13 -4.92 11.25
N VAL A 35 -2.41 -4.76 10.89
CA VAL A 35 -3.09 -5.43 9.79
C VAL A 35 -3.69 -4.38 8.88
N LEU A 36 -3.39 -4.48 7.58
CA LEU A 36 -3.93 -3.57 6.58
C LEU A 36 -5.17 -4.19 5.93
N TYR A 37 -6.30 -3.54 6.14
CA TYR A 37 -7.52 -3.74 5.39
C TYR A 37 -7.58 -2.69 4.29
N PHE A 38 -7.86 -3.09 3.06
CA PHE A 38 -7.99 -2.16 1.95
C PHE A 38 -9.07 -2.56 0.95
N ARG A 39 -9.61 -1.58 0.27
CA ARG A 39 -10.45 -1.76 -0.92
C ARG A 39 -10.31 -0.56 -1.83
N ALA A 40 -10.68 -0.74 -3.09
CA ALA A 40 -10.73 0.33 -4.06
C ALA A 40 -12.03 0.23 -4.86
N CYS A 41 -12.56 1.38 -5.28
CA CYS A 41 -13.70 1.43 -6.19
C CYS A 41 -13.56 2.56 -7.22
N PHE A 42 -14.12 2.34 -8.40
CA PHE A 42 -14.32 3.39 -9.38
C PHE A 42 -15.36 4.41 -8.88
N LEU A 43 -15.42 5.59 -9.50
CA LEU A 43 -16.39 6.62 -9.11
C LEU A 43 -17.85 6.21 -9.30
N ASP A 44 -18.13 5.22 -10.16
CA ASP A 44 -19.44 4.61 -10.35
C ASP A 44 -19.83 3.61 -9.23
N GLY A 45 -18.91 3.35 -8.29
CA GLY A 45 -19.10 2.44 -7.16
C GLY A 45 -18.69 0.99 -7.43
N ARG A 46 -18.26 0.63 -8.64
CA ARG A 46 -17.77 -0.72 -8.94
C ARG A 46 -16.47 -0.98 -8.15
N PRO A 47 -16.40 -2.06 -7.32
CA PRO A 47 -15.19 -2.40 -6.62
C PRO A 47 -14.13 -2.91 -7.60
N LEU A 48 -12.87 -2.58 -7.35
CA LEU A 48 -11.74 -3.16 -8.07
C LEU A 48 -11.45 -4.56 -7.54
N THR A 49 -11.06 -5.45 -8.45
CA THR A 49 -10.45 -6.74 -8.16
C THR A 49 -8.99 -6.56 -7.70
N LEU A 50 -8.43 -7.59 -7.06
CA LEU A 50 -7.03 -7.56 -6.66
C LEU A 50 -6.09 -7.44 -7.87
N ASP A 51 -6.44 -8.08 -9.00
CA ASP A 51 -5.67 -8.01 -10.24
C ASP A 51 -5.70 -6.60 -10.85
N GLU A 52 -6.85 -5.90 -10.82
CA GLU A 52 -6.93 -4.49 -11.25
C GLU A 52 -6.06 -3.58 -10.35
N ILE A 53 -6.08 -3.80 -9.03
CA ILE A 53 -5.24 -3.05 -8.08
C ILE A 53 -3.76 -3.31 -8.40
N TRP A 54 -3.35 -4.57 -8.55
CA TRP A 54 -1.97 -4.94 -8.88
C TRP A 54 -1.53 -4.48 -10.27
N GLY A 55 -2.43 -4.42 -11.25
CA GLY A 55 -2.15 -3.80 -12.55
C GLY A 55 -1.82 -2.32 -12.45
N SER A 56 -2.32 -1.64 -11.42
CA SER A 56 -2.09 -0.20 -11.19
C SER A 56 -0.85 0.13 -10.36
N VAL A 57 -0.26 -0.84 -9.64
CA VAL A 57 0.97 -0.58 -8.87
C VAL A 57 2.18 -0.48 -9.79
N HIS A 58 3.23 0.23 -9.36
CA HIS A 58 4.43 0.43 -10.17
C HIS A 58 5.10 -0.92 -10.54
N ALA A 59 5.62 -1.02 -11.77
CA ALA A 59 6.16 -2.26 -12.34
C ALA A 59 7.24 -2.94 -11.49
N SER A 60 8.02 -2.16 -10.72
CA SER A 60 9.03 -2.68 -9.78
C SER A 60 8.44 -3.57 -8.67
N TYR A 61 7.17 -3.35 -8.32
CA TYR A 61 6.46 -4.16 -7.34
C TYR A 61 5.78 -5.34 -8.00
N GLN A 62 5.22 -5.17 -9.21
CA GLN A 62 4.47 -6.21 -9.93
C GLN A 62 5.24 -7.53 -10.05
N ALA A 63 6.53 -7.48 -10.40
CA ALA A 63 7.37 -8.67 -10.50
C ALA A 63 7.47 -9.48 -9.20
N ARG A 64 7.32 -8.80 -8.05
CA ARG A 64 7.42 -9.39 -6.71
C ARG A 64 6.08 -9.78 -6.11
N LEU A 65 4.95 -9.39 -6.72
CA LEU A 65 3.61 -9.70 -6.21
C LEU A 65 3.27 -11.19 -6.31
N GLN A 66 3.88 -11.90 -7.26
CA GLN A 66 3.72 -13.36 -7.40
C GLN A 66 4.68 -14.17 -6.52
N GLU A 67 5.57 -13.50 -5.79
CA GLU A 67 6.45 -14.10 -4.79
C GLU A 67 5.93 -13.69 -3.41
N GLY A 68 6.17 -14.50 -2.36
CA GLY A 68 5.62 -14.22 -1.02
C GLY A 68 6.03 -12.83 -0.49
N PRO A 69 5.42 -12.26 0.57
CA PRO A 69 4.27 -12.71 1.38
C PRO A 69 2.91 -12.24 0.83
N TRP A 70 2.87 -11.66 -0.37
CA TRP A 70 1.66 -11.07 -0.95
C TRP A 70 0.63 -12.11 -1.37
N ASP A 71 1.05 -13.36 -1.49
CA ASP A 71 0.22 -14.56 -1.61
C ASP A 71 -0.75 -14.75 -0.43
N THR A 72 -0.50 -14.08 0.70
CA THR A 72 -1.39 -14.09 1.88
C THR A 72 -2.47 -13.01 1.85
N ILE A 73 -2.58 -12.23 0.78
CA ILE A 73 -3.68 -11.29 0.58
C ILE A 73 -4.96 -12.08 0.29
N THR A 74 -5.99 -11.87 1.11
CA THR A 74 -7.28 -12.57 1.03
C THR A 74 -8.43 -11.59 1.20
N GLN A 75 -9.62 -11.95 0.74
CA GLN A 75 -10.83 -11.17 1.01
C GLN A 75 -11.46 -11.65 2.32
N GLN A 76 -11.65 -10.71 3.26
CA GLN A 76 -12.26 -10.99 4.56
C GLN A 76 -13.29 -9.91 4.91
N GLU A 77 -14.15 -10.23 5.87
CA GLU A 77 -15.07 -9.25 6.45
C GLU A 77 -14.32 -8.31 7.40
N HIS A 78 -14.54 -7.00 7.25
CA HIS A 78 -13.94 -5.99 8.12
C HIS A 78 -14.58 -6.07 9.52
N PRO A 79 -13.81 -6.26 10.61
CA PRO A 79 -14.33 -6.63 11.92
C PRO A 79 -15.22 -5.56 12.56
N ILE A 80 -15.09 -4.29 12.15
CA ILE A 80 -15.91 -3.18 12.66
C ILE A 80 -17.08 -2.86 11.71
N LEU A 81 -16.92 -3.11 10.40
CA LEU A 81 -17.88 -2.62 9.39
C LEU A 81 -18.80 -3.71 8.85
N GLY A 82 -18.44 -5.00 9.00
CA GLY A 82 -19.22 -6.10 8.43
C GLY A 82 -19.24 -6.10 6.89
N GLN A 83 -18.19 -5.57 6.26
CA GLN A 83 -18.10 -5.39 4.81
C GLN A 83 -16.86 -6.06 4.23
N PRO A 84 -16.87 -6.50 2.96
CA PRO A 84 -15.72 -7.13 2.34
C PRO A 84 -14.57 -6.14 2.11
N PHE A 85 -13.38 -6.54 2.53
CA PHE A 85 -12.11 -5.86 2.30
C PHE A 85 -11.04 -6.89 1.92
N PHE A 86 -10.04 -6.46 1.16
CA PHE A 86 -8.80 -7.22 1.05
C PHE A 86 -7.95 -7.03 2.30
N VAL A 87 -7.28 -8.10 2.72
CA VAL A 87 -6.48 -8.14 3.95
C VAL A 87 -5.18 -8.86 3.66
N LEU A 88 -4.06 -8.20 3.94
CA LEU A 88 -2.78 -8.89 4.06
C LEU A 88 -2.79 -9.67 5.38
N HIS A 89 -2.82 -11.00 5.32
CA HIS A 89 -2.91 -11.81 6.53
C HIS A 89 -1.68 -11.57 7.44
N PRO A 90 -1.88 -11.36 8.75
CA PRO A 90 -0.81 -10.96 9.67
C PRO A 90 0.26 -12.03 9.93
N CYS A 91 0.03 -13.29 9.52
CA CYS A 91 0.88 -14.42 9.91
C CYS A 91 2.35 -14.27 9.50
N ARG A 92 2.63 -13.57 8.40
CA ARG A 92 4.01 -13.33 7.92
C ARG A 92 4.54 -11.94 8.25
N THR A 93 3.77 -11.08 8.92
CA THR A 93 4.19 -9.70 9.20
C THR A 93 5.45 -9.62 10.05
N ASN A 94 5.55 -10.45 11.10
CA ASN A 94 6.75 -10.48 11.93
C ASN A 94 7.98 -10.98 11.17
N GLU A 95 7.81 -11.96 10.27
CA GLU A 95 8.90 -12.53 9.46
C GLU A 95 9.58 -11.44 8.62
N PHE A 96 8.81 -10.70 7.81
CA PHE A 96 9.42 -9.68 6.95
C PHE A 96 9.81 -8.41 7.73
N MET A 97 9.03 -7.99 8.74
CA MET A 97 9.40 -6.80 9.52
C MET A 97 10.68 -6.99 10.31
N SER A 98 10.97 -8.22 10.75
CA SER A 98 12.25 -8.53 11.40
C SER A 98 13.43 -8.22 10.46
N ALA A 99 13.38 -8.66 9.20
CA ALA A 99 14.43 -8.39 8.23
C ALA A 99 14.63 -6.88 7.98
N VAL A 100 13.54 -6.14 7.85
CA VAL A 100 13.58 -4.69 7.62
C VAL A 100 14.15 -3.95 8.84
N LEU A 101 13.78 -4.36 10.05
CA LEU A 101 14.28 -3.75 11.29
C LEU A 101 15.77 -3.99 11.50
N HIS A 102 16.30 -5.19 11.19
CA HIS A 102 17.73 -5.47 11.31
C HIS A 102 18.57 -4.51 10.44
N GLY A 103 18.18 -4.32 9.17
CA GLY A 103 18.86 -3.35 8.30
C GLY A 103 18.77 -1.90 8.79
N SER A 104 17.72 -1.53 9.52
CA SER A 104 17.61 -0.19 10.09
C SER A 104 18.52 0.06 11.29
N GLN A 105 18.76 -0.97 12.12
CA GLN A 105 19.60 -0.85 13.32
C GLN A 105 21.08 -0.74 12.97
N GLU A 106 21.54 -1.43 11.91
CA GLU A 106 22.90 -1.28 11.38
C GLU A 106 23.23 0.18 10.97
N HIS A 107 22.20 0.96 10.64
CA HIS A 107 22.34 2.37 10.26
C HIS A 107 22.05 3.36 11.40
N HIS A 108 21.90 2.90 12.65
CA HIS A 108 21.62 3.73 13.84
C HIS A 108 20.42 4.71 13.66
N ARG A 109 19.45 4.35 12.83
CA ARG A 109 18.27 5.18 12.58
C ARG A 109 17.17 4.82 13.56
N HIS A 110 16.76 5.77 14.40
CA HIS A 110 15.48 5.65 15.12
C HIS A 110 14.37 5.51 14.08
N THR A 111 13.64 4.40 14.11
CA THR A 111 12.69 4.07 13.05
C THR A 111 11.30 3.86 13.64
N ASN A 112 10.32 4.62 13.15
CA ASN A 112 8.92 4.42 13.51
C ASN A 112 8.41 3.13 12.85
N TYR A 113 8.06 2.13 13.67
CA TYR A 113 7.65 0.81 13.19
C TYR A 113 6.47 0.89 12.20
N ILE A 114 5.47 1.75 12.46
CA ILE A 114 4.29 1.88 11.60
C ILE A 114 4.67 2.50 10.26
N VAL A 115 5.53 3.53 10.26
CA VAL A 115 6.03 4.14 9.02
C VAL A 115 6.84 3.12 8.21
N LEU A 116 7.70 2.34 8.86
CA LEU A 116 8.50 1.30 8.23
C LEU A 116 7.62 0.18 7.62
N TRP A 117 6.65 -0.27 8.39
CA TRP A 117 5.69 -1.28 7.97
C TRP A 117 4.85 -0.79 6.79
N LEU A 118 4.26 0.42 6.86
CA LEU A 118 3.50 1.00 5.75
C LEU A 118 4.37 1.24 4.52
N SER A 119 5.64 1.58 4.68
CA SER A 119 6.58 1.74 3.56
C SER A 119 6.88 0.41 2.87
N THR A 120 6.70 -0.71 3.58
CA THR A 120 6.90 -2.06 3.06
C THR A 120 5.62 -2.60 2.41
N VAL A 121 4.46 -2.47 3.07
CA VAL A 121 3.19 -3.05 2.58
C VAL A 121 2.37 -2.11 1.70
N GLY A 122 2.58 -0.80 1.81
CA GLY A 122 1.77 0.20 1.11
C GLY A 122 1.89 0.12 -0.41
N PRO A 123 3.10 0.11 -0.99
CA PRO A 123 3.26 0.15 -2.44
C PRO A 123 2.60 -1.02 -3.19
N VAL A 124 2.51 -2.20 -2.58
CA VAL A 124 1.89 -3.38 -3.20
C VAL A 124 0.36 -3.33 -3.23
N VAL A 125 -0.26 -2.38 -2.51
CA VAL A 125 -1.71 -2.15 -2.49
C VAL A 125 -2.09 -0.75 -3.00
N GLY A 126 -1.19 -0.10 -3.74
CA GLY A 126 -1.40 1.24 -4.30
C GLY A 126 -1.28 2.39 -3.30
N LEU A 127 -0.83 2.14 -2.07
CA LEU A 127 -0.62 3.18 -1.07
C LEU A 127 0.77 3.79 -1.21
N ASN A 128 0.82 5.06 -1.62
CA ASN A 128 2.05 5.84 -1.68
C ASN A 128 2.15 6.78 -0.47
N LEU A 129 3.17 6.56 0.37
CA LEU A 129 3.45 7.43 1.50
C LEU A 129 4.38 8.58 1.10
N PRO A 130 4.04 9.84 1.44
CA PRO A 130 4.96 10.96 1.30
C PRO A 130 6.26 10.75 2.09
N LEU A 131 7.40 11.13 1.50
CA LEU A 131 8.71 11.00 2.15
C LEU A 131 8.85 11.79 3.45
N SER A 132 7.98 12.77 3.70
CA SER A 132 7.93 13.50 4.97
C SER A 132 7.67 12.58 6.17
N TYR A 133 6.96 11.46 5.99
CA TYR A 133 6.71 10.50 7.07
C TYR A 133 7.98 9.80 7.56
N ALA A 134 9.02 9.68 6.71
CA ALA A 134 10.31 9.13 7.11
C ALA A 134 11.09 10.04 8.08
N LYS A 135 10.70 11.32 8.19
CA LYS A 135 11.34 12.31 9.07
C LYS A 135 10.76 12.35 10.49
N LEU A 136 9.66 11.64 10.76
CA LEU A 136 9.00 11.61 12.08
C LEU A 136 9.72 10.73 13.11
N ALA A 137 11.00 10.39 12.88
CA ALA A 137 11.83 9.82 13.93
C ALA A 137 12.01 10.89 15.02
N PRO A 138 11.80 10.55 16.31
CA PRO A 138 11.94 11.53 17.38
C PRO A 138 13.37 12.10 17.36
N GLU A 139 13.48 13.42 17.20
CA GLU A 139 14.74 14.11 17.42
C GLU A 139 15.16 13.91 18.87
N GLN A 140 16.42 13.53 19.10
CA GLN A 140 16.95 13.44 20.45
C GLN A 140 16.94 14.84 21.06
N SER A 141 16.13 15.05 22.11
CA SER A 141 16.32 16.17 23.02
C SER A 141 17.64 15.94 23.76
N THR A 142 18.74 16.47 23.23
CA THR A 142 19.95 16.68 24.03
C THR A 142 19.66 17.79 25.02
N ASP A 143 19.04 17.45 26.15
CA ASP A 143 19.20 18.21 27.38
C ASP A 143 20.59 17.85 27.94
N ALA A 144 21.60 18.50 27.38
CA ALA A 144 22.87 18.69 28.04
C ALA A 144 22.79 20.07 28.70
N ASP A 145 22.23 20.15 29.90
CA ASP A 145 22.41 21.32 30.74
C ASP A 145 22.52 20.94 32.23
N LEU A 146 23.69 21.31 32.78
CA LEU A 146 24.02 21.61 34.17
C LEU A 146 24.16 20.45 35.19
N SER A 147 25.41 20.01 35.35
CA SER A 147 26.02 19.74 36.67
C SER A 147 27.47 20.18 36.68
#